data_AF-A0A183EY83-F1
#
_entry.id   AF-A0A183EY83-F1
#
_cell.length_a   1.000
_cell.length_b   1.000
_cell.length_c   1.000
_cell.angle_alpha   90.00
_cell.angle_beta   90.00
_cell.angle_gamma   90.00
#
_symmetry.space_group_name_H-M   'P 1'
#
loop_
_entity.id
_entity.type
_entity.pdbx_description
1 polymer ?
#
loop_
_entity_poly.entity_id
_entity_poly.type
_entity_poly.pdbx_seq_one_letter_code
_entity_poly.pdbx_strand_id
1 'polypeptide(L)' 'MTVHSCFVEDGSGTQFVILNEEGCAIDRYLLDNLEYGPGELEAQKEAHAFKFADKVVVNFQCSIRLDIRDGECPV' A
#
# COMPACT_ATOMS: atom_id res chain seq x y z
N MET A 1 -2.26 -3.33 -13.28
CA MET A 1 -1.56 -3.32 -11.97
C MET A 1 -2.51 -2.70 -10.96
N THR A 2 -2.63 -3.33 -9.80
CA THR A 2 -3.40 -2.79 -8.68
C THR A 2 -2.61 -2.98 -7.39
N VAL A 3 -2.67 -2.02 -6.48
CA VAL A 3 -2.13 -2.19 -5.13
C VAL A 3 -3.14 -3.02 -4.34
N HIS A 4 -2.70 -4.18 -3.83
CA HIS A 4 -3.57 -5.09 -3.11
C HIS A 4 -3.71 -4.70 -1.66
N SER A 5 -2.60 -4.62 -0.92
CA SER A 5 -2.59 -4.27 0.50
C SER A 5 -1.26 -3.64 0.87
N CYS A 6 -1.27 -2.78 1.89
CA CYS A 6 -0.07 -2.17 2.42
C CYS A 6 -0.13 -2.16 3.95
N PHE A 7 1.03 -2.36 4.56
CA PHE A 7 1.19 -2.27 6.00
C PHE A 7 2.47 -1.51 6.35
N VAL A 8 2.48 -1.02 7.57
CA VAL A 8 3.60 -0.31 8.16
C VAL A 8 4.16 -1.14 9.30
N GLU A 9 5.48 -1.29 9.34
CA GLU A 9 6.18 -2.04 10.36
C GLU A 9 7.17 -1.16 11.12
N ASP A 10 7.28 -1.38 12.44
CA ASP A 10 8.15 -0.62 13.33
C ASP A 10 9.57 -1.21 13.50
N GLY A 11 9.91 -2.25 12.72
CA GLY A 11 11.18 -2.97 12.79
C GLY A 11 11.32 -3.94 13.96
N SER A 12 10.31 -4.02 14.84
CA SER A 12 10.22 -5.04 15.90
C SER A 12 9.21 -6.14 15.59
N GLY A 13 8.70 -6.18 14.35
CA GLY A 13 7.69 -7.14 13.91
C GLY A 13 6.25 -6.71 14.16
N THR A 14 6.00 -5.53 14.73
CA THR A 14 4.62 -5.03 14.88
C THR A 14 4.16 -4.41 13.57
N GLN A 15 3.04 -4.90 13.06
CA GLN A 15 2.49 -4.53 11.75
C GLN A 15 1.15 -3.82 11.91
N PHE A 16 0.94 -2.76 11.14
CA PHE A 16 -0.34 -2.06 11.05
C PHE A 16 -0.76 -1.91 9.61
N VAL A 17 -1.95 -2.41 9.27
CA VAL A 17 -2.49 -2.34 7.92
C VAL A 17 -2.99 -0.93 7.63
N ILE A 18 -2.50 -0.34 6.55
CA ILE A 18 -2.87 1.01 6.09
C ILE A 18 -3.75 0.97 4.84
N LEU A 19 -3.58 -0.05 3.99
CA LEU A 19 -4.50 -0.38 2.90
C LEU A 19 -5.00 -1.82 3.08
N ASN A 20 -6.32 -2.02 3.05
CA ASN A 20 -6.94 -3.34 3.09
C ASN A 20 -6.64 -4.13 1.80
N GLU A 21 -7.09 -5.38 1.69
CA GLU A 21 -6.89 -6.27 0.52
C GLU A 21 -7.52 -5.78 -0.79
N GLU A 22 -8.38 -4.78 -0.73
CA GLU A 22 -8.99 -4.14 -1.90
C GLU A 22 -8.20 -2.90 -2.35
N GLY A 23 -7.05 -2.62 -1.74
CA GLY A 23 -6.25 -1.43 -1.99
C GLY A 23 -6.86 -0.14 -1.44
N CYS A 24 -7.85 -0.23 -0.56
CA CYS A 24 -8.54 0.91 0.03
C CYS A 24 -7.93 1.29 1.38
N ALA A 25 -7.85 2.59 1.64
CA ALA A 25 -7.36 3.12 2.90
C ALA A 25 -8.24 2.70 4.08
N ILE A 26 -7.60 2.18 5.14
CA ILE A 26 -8.31 1.83 6.38
C ILE A 26 -8.53 3.06 7.25
N ASP A 27 -7.55 3.98 7.28
CA ASP A 27 -7.64 5.26 7.97
C ASP A 27 -7.21 6.40 7.05
N ARG A 28 -8.21 7.18 6.60
CA ARG A 28 -8.02 8.31 5.69
C ARG A 28 -7.29 9.50 6.31
N TYR A 29 -7.13 9.55 7.63
CA TYR A 29 -6.31 10.59 8.27
C TYR A 29 -4.81 10.30 8.14
N LEU A 30 -4.43 9.03 8.13
CA LEU A 30 -3.02 8.62 8.00
C LEU A 30 -2.59 8.51 6.54
N LEU A 31 -3.42 7.89 5.71
CA LEU A 31 -3.22 7.74 4.29
C LEU A 31 -4.59 7.66 3.62
N ASP A 32 -4.89 8.59 2.73
CA ASP A 32 -6.13 8.53 1.95
C ASP A 32 -6.00 7.56 0.76
N ASN A 33 -7.09 7.29 0.06
CA ASN A 33 -7.11 6.36 -1.06
C ASN A 33 -6.08 6.73 -2.15
N LEU A 34 -5.43 5.71 -2.70
CA LEU A 34 -4.42 5.86 -3.74
C LEU A 34 -4.99 6.47 -5.02
N GLU A 35 -4.19 7.30 -5.67
CA GLU A 35 -4.47 7.90 -6.97
C GLU A 35 -3.66 7.15 -8.03
N TYR A 36 -4.36 6.55 -8.98
CA TYR A 36 -3.73 5.85 -10.10
C TYR A 36 -3.41 6.85 -11.20
N GLY A 37 -2.16 6.83 -11.66
CA GLY A 37 -1.67 7.74 -12.69
C GLY A 37 -2.28 7.44 -14.07
N PRO A 38 -2.03 8.32 -15.06
CA PRO A 38 -2.44 8.06 -16.44
C PRO A 38 -1.69 6.86 -17.07
N GLY A 39 -0.56 6.45 -16.49
CA GLY A 39 0.14 5.21 -16.85
C GLY A 39 -0.41 4.01 -16.10
N GLU A 40 -0.56 2.86 -16.79
CA GLU A 40 -1.18 1.64 -16.24
C GLU A 40 -0.38 0.96 -15.10
N LEU A 41 0.82 1.45 -14.80
CA LEU A 41 1.76 0.89 -13.82
C LEU A 41 2.20 1.91 -12.77
N GLU A 42 1.38 2.93 -12.51
CA GLU A 42 1.68 3.98 -11.56
C GLU A 42 0.52 4.21 -10.58
N ALA A 43 0.84 4.24 -9.29
CA ALA A 43 -0.08 4.59 -8.22
C ALA A 43 0.68 5.41 -7.18
N GLN A 44 0.07 6.50 -6.72
CA GLN A 44 0.70 7.41 -5.77
C GLN A 44 -0.32 8.01 -4.80
N LYS A 45 0.17 8.48 -3.65
CA LYS A 45 -0.60 9.34 -2.75
C LYS A 45 0.34 10.12 -1.86
N GLU A 46 0.02 11.37 -1.59
CA GLU A 46 0.71 12.15 -0.57
C GLU A 46 0.17 11.79 0.82
N ALA A 47 1.07 11.55 1.76
CA ALA A 47 0.75 11.24 3.15
C ALA A 47 1.57 12.10 4.09
N HIS A 48 0.99 12.45 5.23
CA HIS A 48 1.76 13.10 6.30
C HIS A 48 2.66 12.08 6.98
N ALA A 49 3.90 12.45 7.26
CA ALA A 49 4.82 11.58 7.97
C ALA A 49 4.28 11.29 9.38
N PHE A 50 4.06 10.01 9.69
CA PHE A 50 3.63 9.54 11.00
C PHE A 50 4.59 8.47 11.51
N LYS A 51 4.60 8.28 12.83
CA LYS A 51 5.37 7.22 13.50
C LYS A 51 4.63 6.65 14.69
N PHE A 52 4.99 5.44 15.08
CA PHE A 52 4.53 4.86 16.33
C PHE A 52 5.21 5.55 17.52
N ALA A 53 4.50 5.61 18.65
CA ALA A 53 5.09 6.04 19.91
C ALA A 53 6.31 5.17 20.24
N ASP A 54 7.39 5.79 20.69
CA ASP A 54 8.64 5.14 21.10
C ASP A 54 9.40 4.36 20.01
N LYS A 55 9.00 4.48 18.73
CA LYS A 55 9.71 3.88 17.59
C LYS A 55 10.43 4.95 16.77
N VAL A 56 11.65 4.62 16.36
CA VAL A 56 12.53 5.52 15.59
C VAL A 56 12.48 5.20 14.09
N VAL A 57 12.10 3.97 13.74
CA VAL A 57 12.06 3.47 12.36
C VAL A 57 10.63 3.10 12.00
N VAL A 58 10.26 3.41 10.76
CA VAL A 58 8.96 3.08 10.15
C VAL A 58 9.24 2.58 8.74
N ASN A 59 8.79 1.37 8.43
CA ASN A 59 8.95 0.74 7.12
C ASN A 59 7.59 0.56 6.47
N PHE A 60 7.45 1.01 5.23
CA PHE A 60 6.25 0.81 4.42
C PHE A 60 6.46 -0.40 3.51
N GLN A 61 5.54 -1.35 3.54
CA GLN A 61 5.55 -2.53 2.69
C GLN A 61 4.20 -2.68 2.00
N CYS A 62 4.23 -2.90 0.69
CA CYS A 62 3.04 -3.01 -0.14
C CYS A 62 3.11 -4.26 -1.01
N SER A 63 1.98 -4.96 -1.11
CA SER A 63 1.77 -6.04 -2.06
C SER A 63 1.05 -5.50 -3.28
N ILE A 64 1.59 -5.77 -4.46
CA ILE A 64 1.07 -5.30 -5.74
C ILE A 64 0.63 -6.51 -6.56
N ARG A 65 -0.54 -6.41 -7.19
CA ARG A 65 -1.04 -7.39 -8.15
C ARG A 65 -0.77 -6.88 -9.56
N LEU A 66 -0.16 -7.73 -10.38
CA LEU A 66 0.07 -7.47 -11.80
C LEU A 66 -0.92 -8.31 -12.61
N ASP A 67 -1.71 -7.63 -13.41
CA ASP A 67 -2.64 -8.26 -14.36
C ASP A 67 -1.96 -8.31 -15.72
N ILE A 68 -2.01 -9.48 -16.37
CA ILE A 68 -1.44 -9.68 -17.71
C ILE A 68 -2.45 -9.15 -18.74
N ARG A 69 -2.02 -8.21 -19.58
CA ARG A 69 -2.90 -7.56 -20.55
C ARG A 69 -3.25 -8.45 -21.76
N ASP A 70 -2.34 -9.35 -22.17
CA ASP A 70 -2.46 -10.17 -23.39
C ASP A 70 -1.89 -11.60 -23.23
N GLY A 71 -2.15 -12.28 -22.12
CA GLY A 71 -1.73 -13.66 -21.92
C GLY A 71 -2.77 -14.45 -21.15
N GLU A 72 -3.29 -15.53 -21.75
CA GLU A 72 -4.18 -16.47 -21.08
C GLU A 72 -3.52 -16.96 -19.78
N CYS A 73 -4.22 -16.85 -18.64
CA CYS A 73 -3.80 -17.47 -17.39
C CYS A 73 -3.77 -19.00 -17.58
N PRO A 74 -2.64 -19.70 -17.32
CA PRO A 74 -2.67 -21.14 -17.24
C PRO A 74 -3.46 -21.57 -16.00
N VAL A 75 -4.38 -22.51 -16.21
CA VAL A 75 -5.16 -23.21 -15.18
C VAL A 75 -4.29 -24.10 -14.31
#